data_AF-A0A8B6FCF6-F1
#
_entry.id   AF-A0A8B6FCF6-F1
#
_cell.length_a   1.000
_cell.length_b   1.000
_cell.length_c   1.000
_cell.angle_alpha   90.00
_cell.angle_beta   90.00
_cell.angle_gamma   90.00
#
_symmetry.space_group_name_H-M   'P 1'
#
loop_
_entity.id
_entity.type
_entity.pdbx_description
1 polymer ?
#
loop_
_entity_poly.entity_id
_entity_poly.type
_entity_poly.pdbx_seq_one_letter_code
_entity_poly.pdbx_strand_id
1 'polypeptide(L)'
;MYKILVAVFALLSNLAIRNGEVIGRGYNIVLGNPNGVNPLSGGSDPGILDKKILETEGELDSQAVISELADSCKMSESVEWYHDRKSYQTKLQHSIETSGTGNFALKKIAFIGSAHYRYLSQHTFAEYNVVQERAETCSYGKERYAMDIVDCKHFTVGDSFAAAVCDLSPTYKKNEYLDFLRTWGTHVIVEAEMGIKTIKRSQVKDVDLFVYLLDKVPESIMEKDYTRIVKFDVFASSPHYKISLGNETDTLIVGTKDEPEPIGLRMMSIDTIFQTKFWRNMDNLILRNICSENTSIDDVLSKRSLIIQAQNDLVSGMLAPLKSNLAVNSEWPRGTYGFVQVKKDNSQICPRGVSREGYVQWATEKSDSKNKFSDQNHFSGSGSRLLLQFCGRYDVSPTRYELEWPRGNYCLFKQGECPSGFGEGSVAWALDPTRKSFTGSYYPDGIYSSPDVTMFFCCRNDSDVNQSIFLPKDRPFYLLRNDGSTECQKVSGMTSQKEYITWDTNNLVKPYTRSNQYLKGAHPKVDETDDRDITMHFCYYSV
;
A
#
# COMPACT_ATOMS: atom_id res chain seq x y z
N MET A 1 -6.07 13.65 32.63
CA MET A 1 -7.34 13.06 33.12
C MET A 1 -7.99 12.11 32.10
N TYR A 2 -7.21 11.55 31.16
CA TYR A 2 -7.67 10.71 30.04
C TYR A 2 -6.98 9.33 30.02
N LYS A 3 -6.35 8.94 31.13
CA LYS A 3 -5.66 7.64 31.31
C LYS A 3 -6.48 6.62 32.12
N ILE A 4 -7.67 7.00 32.58
CA ILE A 4 -8.51 6.16 33.47
C ILE A 4 -9.79 5.66 32.77
N LEU A 5 -10.17 6.22 31.61
CA LEU A 5 -11.38 5.76 30.89
C LEU A 5 -11.16 4.53 29.97
N VAL A 6 -9.91 4.17 29.64
CA VAL A 6 -9.61 3.00 28.81
C VAL A 6 -9.59 1.70 29.65
N ALA A 7 -9.49 1.80 30.98
CA ALA A 7 -9.39 0.66 31.88
C ALA A 7 -10.74 0.16 32.44
N VAL A 8 -11.85 0.87 32.21
CA VAL A 8 -13.15 0.57 32.87
C VAL A 8 -14.14 -0.18 31.95
N PHE A 9 -13.79 -0.42 30.68
CA PHE A 9 -14.58 -1.28 29.78
C PHE A 9 -13.89 -2.61 29.43
N ALA A 10 -12.77 -2.95 30.09
CA ALA A 10 -12.00 -4.17 29.84
C ALA A 10 -12.17 -5.26 30.94
N LEU A 11 -13.19 -5.13 31.79
CA LEU A 11 -13.55 -6.12 32.81
C LEU A 11 -15.05 -6.41 32.64
N LEU A 12 -15.40 -7.70 32.47
CA LEU A 12 -16.63 -8.29 31.88
C LEU A 12 -16.43 -8.52 30.36
N SER A 13 -16.09 -9.70 29.84
CA SER A 13 -16.23 -11.09 30.27
C SER A 13 -15.03 -11.91 29.73
N ASN A 14 -14.20 -12.46 30.62
CA ASN A 14 -13.33 -13.59 30.30
C ASN A 14 -14.01 -14.85 30.85
N LEU A 15 -14.98 -15.38 30.11
CA LEU A 15 -15.27 -16.81 30.19
C LEU A 15 -14.66 -17.41 28.93
N ALA A 16 -13.64 -18.26 29.11
CA ALA A 16 -13.15 -19.13 28.06
C ALA A 16 -14.34 -19.93 27.49
N ILE A 17 -14.60 -19.77 26.19
CA ILE A 17 -15.66 -20.50 25.50
C ILE A 17 -15.17 -21.94 25.34
N ARG A 18 -15.83 -22.90 26.00
CA ARG A 18 -15.46 -24.32 25.88
C ARG A 18 -15.81 -24.87 24.50
N ASN A 19 -15.11 -25.93 24.07
CA ASN A 19 -15.44 -26.71 22.86
C ASN A 19 -16.95 -27.01 22.78
N GLY A 20 -17.58 -26.82 21.61
CA GLY A 20 -19.01 -27.01 21.41
C GLY A 20 -19.92 -25.82 21.75
N GLU A 21 -19.46 -24.80 22.48
CA GLU A 21 -20.32 -23.70 22.94
C GLU A 21 -20.55 -22.57 21.92
N VAL A 22 -19.73 -22.48 20.87
CA VAL A 22 -19.81 -21.38 19.88
C VAL A 22 -20.99 -21.54 18.93
N ILE A 23 -21.36 -22.78 18.61
CA ILE A 23 -22.44 -23.09 17.68
C ILE A 23 -23.77 -22.60 18.26
N GLY A 24 -24.56 -21.94 17.42
CA GLY A 24 -25.85 -21.37 17.82
C GLY A 24 -25.74 -20.01 18.52
N ARG A 25 -24.54 -19.50 18.82
CA ARG A 25 -24.38 -18.14 19.37
C ARG A 25 -24.66 -17.07 18.32
N GLY A 26 -25.10 -15.92 18.81
CA GLY A 26 -25.20 -14.69 18.04
C GLY A 26 -23.83 -14.14 17.65
N TYR A 27 -23.76 -13.49 16.49
CA TYR A 27 -22.55 -12.83 16.01
C TYR A 27 -22.83 -11.42 15.52
N ASN A 28 -22.03 -10.45 15.97
CA ASN A 28 -22.07 -9.08 15.48
C ASN A 28 -21.00 -8.83 14.42
N ILE A 29 -21.37 -8.95 13.15
CA ILE A 29 -20.45 -8.79 12.02
C ILE A 29 -19.79 -7.41 11.91
N VAL A 30 -20.38 -6.37 12.49
CA VAL A 30 -19.81 -5.02 12.44
C VAL A 30 -18.67 -4.86 13.45
N LEU A 31 -18.83 -5.48 14.62
CA LEU A 31 -17.86 -5.41 15.73
C LEU A 31 -16.85 -6.55 15.71
N GLY A 32 -17.13 -7.63 14.98
CA GLY A 32 -16.26 -8.79 14.88
C GLY A 32 -14.88 -8.51 14.30
N ASN A 33 -13.95 -9.39 14.62
CA ASN A 33 -12.64 -9.47 14.01
C ASN A 33 -12.04 -10.88 14.24
N PRO A 34 -11.95 -11.73 13.20
CA PRO A 34 -11.41 -13.08 13.30
C PRO A 34 -9.93 -13.18 13.72
N ASN A 35 -9.19 -12.07 13.76
CA ASN A 35 -7.83 -12.02 14.29
C ASN A 35 -7.79 -11.63 15.78
N GLY A 36 -8.93 -11.41 16.42
CA GLY A 36 -9.06 -11.08 17.84
C GLY A 36 -9.26 -9.60 18.15
N VAL A 37 -9.69 -9.34 19.39
CA VAL A 37 -10.02 -8.01 19.92
C VAL A 37 -8.81 -7.08 20.03
N ASN A 38 -7.63 -7.62 20.37
CA ASN A 38 -6.43 -6.83 20.58
C ASN A 38 -5.60 -6.73 19.27
N PRO A 39 -5.32 -5.52 18.77
CA PRO A 39 -4.56 -5.34 17.53
C PRO A 39 -3.09 -5.76 17.59
N LEU A 40 -2.52 -5.91 18.78
CA LEU A 40 -1.10 -6.21 19.00
C LEU A 40 -0.85 -7.67 19.42
N SER A 41 -1.83 -8.30 20.06
CA SER A 41 -1.69 -9.66 20.62
C SER A 41 -2.75 -10.66 20.16
N GLY A 42 -3.80 -10.22 19.45
CA GLY A 42 -4.90 -11.09 19.02
C GLY A 42 -5.97 -11.30 20.11
N GLY A 43 -6.31 -12.54 20.40
CA GLY A 43 -7.36 -12.95 21.33
C GLY A 43 -8.65 -13.40 20.64
N SER A 44 -9.73 -13.54 21.41
CA SER A 44 -11.03 -14.01 20.91
C SER A 44 -11.69 -12.98 19.98
N ASP A 45 -12.50 -13.46 19.04
CA ASP A 45 -13.24 -12.61 18.11
C ASP A 45 -14.35 -11.83 18.88
N PRO A 46 -14.27 -10.49 18.97
CA PRO A 46 -15.23 -9.68 19.72
C PRO A 46 -16.65 -9.66 19.11
N GLY A 47 -16.83 -10.27 17.94
CA GLY A 47 -18.12 -10.43 17.29
C GLY A 47 -18.92 -11.59 17.86
N ILE A 48 -18.28 -12.59 18.45
CA ILE A 48 -18.95 -13.74 19.06
C ILE A 48 -19.61 -13.29 20.37
N LEU A 49 -20.93 -13.44 20.47
CA LEU A 49 -21.70 -12.98 21.62
C LEU A 49 -21.97 -14.14 22.59
N ASP A 50 -22.11 -13.83 23.88
CA ASP A 50 -22.54 -14.82 24.89
C ASP A 50 -24.00 -15.27 24.73
N LYS A 51 -24.76 -14.63 23.84
CA LYS A 51 -26.16 -14.93 23.60
C LYS A 51 -26.32 -16.13 22.66
N LYS A 52 -26.96 -17.19 23.15
CA LYS A 52 -27.27 -18.42 22.42
C LYS A 52 -28.66 -18.35 21.79
N ILE A 53 -28.71 -18.38 20.46
CA ILE A 53 -29.94 -18.25 19.66
C ILE A 53 -30.54 -19.63 19.36
N LEU A 54 -29.71 -20.60 18.97
CA LEU A 54 -30.15 -21.96 18.70
C LEU A 54 -29.95 -22.84 19.94
N GLU A 55 -30.94 -23.69 20.20
CA GLU A 55 -30.80 -24.74 21.22
C GLU A 55 -29.84 -25.81 20.68
N THR A 56 -28.79 -26.13 21.45
CA THR A 56 -27.79 -27.13 21.06
C THR A 56 -27.76 -28.33 21.99
N GLU A 57 -28.53 -28.30 23.07
CA GLU A 57 -28.61 -29.30 24.12
C GLU A 57 -30.09 -29.51 24.44
N GLY A 58 -30.59 -30.74 24.27
CA GLY A 58 -31.95 -31.12 24.63
C GLY A 58 -31.96 -32.44 25.39
N GLU A 59 -33.06 -32.73 26.11
CA GLU A 59 -33.24 -33.92 26.97
C GLU A 59 -33.18 -35.27 26.19
N LEU A 60 -33.21 -35.22 24.86
CA LEU A 60 -33.14 -36.38 23.96
C LEU A 60 -31.89 -36.28 23.07
N ASP A 61 -30.74 -36.71 23.61
CA ASP A 61 -29.45 -36.86 22.94
C ASP A 61 -28.89 -35.61 22.21
N SER A 62 -27.62 -35.35 22.49
CA SER A 62 -26.73 -34.31 21.93
C SER A 62 -26.53 -34.35 20.40
N GLN A 63 -27.60 -34.27 19.60
CA GLN A 63 -27.57 -34.44 18.13
C GLN A 63 -27.69 -33.13 17.34
N ALA A 64 -27.95 -32.00 18.01
CA ALA A 64 -28.08 -30.71 17.33
C ALA A 64 -26.74 -30.16 16.81
N VAL A 65 -25.63 -30.60 17.41
CA VAL A 65 -24.27 -30.25 17.00
C VAL A 65 -23.55 -31.52 16.56
N ILE A 66 -22.98 -31.47 15.35
CA ILE A 66 -22.14 -32.50 14.78
C ILE A 66 -20.70 -32.01 14.92
N SER A 67 -19.87 -32.78 15.64
CA SER A 67 -18.48 -32.47 15.92
C SER A 67 -17.57 -33.44 15.17
N GLU A 68 -16.70 -32.90 14.32
CA GLU A 68 -15.69 -33.61 13.53
C GLU A 68 -14.30 -33.14 13.96
N LEU A 69 -14.04 -33.17 15.28
CA LEU A 69 -12.77 -32.77 15.88
C LEU A 69 -11.80 -33.96 15.96
N ALA A 70 -10.53 -33.69 15.68
CA ALA A 70 -9.43 -34.63 15.76
C ALA A 70 -8.49 -34.29 16.93
N ASP A 71 -7.89 -35.31 17.54
CA ASP A 71 -6.91 -35.15 18.64
C ASP A 71 -5.62 -34.44 18.19
N SER A 72 -5.27 -34.56 16.91
CA SER A 72 -4.11 -33.90 16.30
C SER A 72 -4.56 -32.87 15.28
N CYS A 73 -3.94 -31.69 15.29
CA CYS A 73 -4.30 -30.65 14.34
C CYS A 73 -3.60 -30.77 12.99
N LYS A 74 -4.27 -30.29 11.95
CA LYS A 74 -3.74 -30.11 10.61
C LYS A 74 -3.06 -28.74 10.51
N MET A 75 -1.76 -28.75 10.22
CA MET A 75 -0.98 -27.54 10.04
C MET A 75 -1.17 -26.93 8.65
N SER A 76 -1.22 -25.60 8.59
CA SER A 76 -1.23 -24.84 7.34
C SER A 76 -0.57 -23.48 7.52
N GLU A 77 -0.04 -22.93 6.43
CA GLU A 77 0.56 -21.59 6.40
C GLU A 77 -0.10 -20.72 5.33
N SER A 78 -0.26 -19.43 5.63
CA SER A 78 -0.70 -18.44 4.65
C SER A 78 0.09 -17.15 4.76
N VAL A 79 0.16 -16.42 3.65
CA VAL A 79 0.75 -15.08 3.56
C VAL A 79 -0.28 -14.17 2.92
N GLU A 80 -0.59 -13.07 3.60
CA GLU A 80 -1.57 -12.07 3.15
C GLU A 80 -0.93 -10.69 3.18
N TRP A 81 -1.27 -9.86 2.20
CA TRP A 81 -0.83 -8.47 2.13
C TRP A 81 -2.03 -7.53 2.10
N TYR A 82 -1.92 -6.41 2.80
CA TYR A 82 -2.94 -5.36 2.77
C TYR A 82 -2.33 -3.98 3.02
N HIS A 83 -2.91 -2.96 2.39
CA HIS A 83 -2.36 -1.60 2.38
C HIS A 83 -3.42 -0.52 2.63
N ASP A 84 -4.68 -0.92 2.77
CA ASP A 84 -5.76 -0.02 3.08
C ASP A 84 -6.87 -0.72 3.88
N ARG A 85 -7.83 0.09 4.32
CA ARG A 85 -9.02 -0.38 5.03
C ARG A 85 -9.79 -1.47 4.28
N LYS A 86 -9.87 -1.39 2.95
CA LYS A 86 -10.67 -2.32 2.15
C LYS A 86 -9.98 -3.67 1.99
N SER A 87 -8.69 -3.68 1.66
CA SER A 87 -7.86 -4.88 1.57
C SER A 87 -7.80 -5.61 2.90
N TYR A 88 -7.69 -4.89 4.03
CA TYR A 88 -7.79 -5.50 5.35
C TYR A 88 -9.17 -6.11 5.64
N GLN A 89 -10.26 -5.41 5.29
CA GLN A 89 -11.61 -5.98 5.40
C GLN A 89 -11.75 -7.26 4.57
N THR A 90 -11.30 -7.24 3.32
CA THR A 90 -11.35 -8.40 2.41
C THR A 90 -10.58 -9.57 2.99
N LYS A 91 -9.39 -9.33 3.56
CA LYS A 91 -8.60 -10.36 4.24
C LYS A 91 -9.38 -10.99 5.40
N LEU A 92 -10.02 -10.19 6.26
CA LEU A 92 -10.82 -10.73 7.37
C LEU A 92 -12.03 -11.53 6.85
N GLN A 93 -12.60 -11.15 5.71
CA GLN A 93 -13.71 -11.87 5.07
C GLN A 93 -13.31 -13.25 4.56
N HIS A 94 -12.02 -13.55 4.35
CA HIS A 94 -11.57 -14.91 4.01
C HIS A 94 -11.78 -15.90 5.17
N SER A 95 -11.89 -15.43 6.42
CA SER A 95 -12.11 -16.26 7.60
C SER A 95 -13.60 -16.48 7.93
N ILE A 96 -14.52 -15.91 7.15
CA ILE A 96 -15.96 -16.05 7.38
C ILE A 96 -16.75 -16.37 6.11
N GLU A 97 -17.78 -17.18 6.26
CA GLU A 97 -18.82 -17.41 5.27
C GLU A 97 -20.17 -16.95 5.83
N THR A 98 -20.94 -16.21 5.03
CA THR A 98 -22.20 -15.57 5.46
C THR A 98 -23.30 -15.80 4.46
N SER A 99 -24.51 -16.10 4.93
CA SER A 99 -25.71 -16.33 4.11
C SER A 99 -26.93 -15.56 4.64
N GLY A 100 -28.07 -15.63 3.93
CA GLY A 100 -29.33 -14.99 4.33
C GLY A 100 -29.56 -13.61 3.72
N THR A 101 -30.83 -13.19 3.71
CA THR A 101 -31.30 -11.99 2.98
C THR A 101 -30.79 -10.68 3.61
N GLY A 102 -30.73 -10.60 4.93
CA GLY A 102 -30.21 -9.43 5.65
C GLY A 102 -28.72 -9.15 5.46
N ASN A 103 -27.96 -10.12 4.95
CA ASN A 103 -26.51 -10.04 4.84
C ASN A 103 -26.00 -9.02 3.80
N PHE A 104 -26.81 -8.66 2.79
CA PHE A 104 -26.34 -7.87 1.65
C PHE A 104 -25.72 -6.51 2.03
N ALA A 105 -26.32 -5.80 2.98
CA ALA A 105 -25.81 -4.52 3.45
C ALA A 105 -24.71 -4.71 4.52
N LEU A 106 -24.91 -5.67 5.43
CA LEU A 106 -23.99 -5.98 6.52
C LEU A 106 -22.60 -6.40 6.05
N LYS A 107 -22.50 -7.25 5.02
CA LYS A 107 -21.21 -7.72 4.50
C LYS A 107 -20.33 -6.57 3.99
N LYS A 108 -20.92 -5.48 3.49
CA LYS A 108 -20.15 -4.33 2.97
C LYS A 108 -19.43 -3.55 4.07
N ILE A 109 -19.94 -3.62 5.29
CA ILE A 109 -19.41 -2.91 6.46
C ILE A 109 -18.89 -3.87 7.53
N ALA A 110 -18.64 -5.14 7.18
CA ALA A 110 -18.10 -6.12 8.11
C ALA A 110 -16.81 -5.59 8.77
N PHE A 111 -16.71 -5.81 10.08
CA PHE A 111 -15.55 -5.59 10.94
C PHE A 111 -15.12 -4.13 11.17
N ILE A 112 -15.72 -3.15 10.47
CA ILE A 112 -15.27 -1.75 10.53
C ILE A 112 -15.44 -1.12 11.91
N GLY A 113 -16.29 -1.71 12.75
CA GLY A 113 -16.55 -1.27 14.11
C GLY A 113 -15.58 -1.85 15.14
N SER A 114 -14.80 -2.87 14.80
CA SER A 114 -13.88 -3.53 15.74
C SER A 114 -12.72 -2.59 16.15
N ALA A 115 -12.28 -2.71 17.40
CA ALA A 115 -11.16 -1.93 17.93
C ALA A 115 -9.88 -2.16 17.11
N HIS A 116 -9.62 -3.41 16.74
CA HIS A 116 -8.48 -3.81 15.94
C HIS A 116 -8.52 -3.20 14.51
N TYR A 117 -9.67 -3.21 13.83
CA TYR A 117 -9.80 -2.55 12.52
C TYR A 117 -9.54 -1.04 12.60
N ARG A 118 -10.10 -0.37 13.62
CA ARG A 118 -9.90 1.07 13.84
C ARG A 118 -8.44 1.40 14.16
N TYR A 119 -7.77 0.55 14.94
CA TYR A 119 -6.36 0.70 15.26
C TYR A 119 -5.50 0.74 14.00
N LEU A 120 -5.62 -0.27 13.12
CA LEU A 120 -4.87 -0.32 11.85
C LEU A 120 -5.18 0.87 10.94
N SER A 121 -6.45 1.29 10.91
CA SER A 121 -6.84 2.49 10.16
C SER A 121 -6.14 3.76 10.65
N GLN A 122 -5.86 3.88 11.94
CA GLN A 122 -5.31 5.10 12.54
C GLN A 122 -3.79 5.08 12.66
N HIS A 123 -3.17 3.91 12.86
CA HIS A 123 -1.75 3.79 13.20
C HIS A 123 -0.92 3.10 12.12
N THR A 124 -1.54 2.45 11.15
CA THR A 124 -0.83 1.73 10.08
C THR A 124 -1.04 2.40 8.74
N PHE A 125 -2.29 2.50 8.29
CA PHE A 125 -2.59 3.05 6.96
C PHE A 125 -2.43 4.58 6.92
N ALA A 126 -2.69 5.27 8.02
CA ALA A 126 -2.46 6.72 8.13
C ALA A 126 -0.97 7.09 8.04
N GLU A 127 -0.09 6.15 8.39
CA GLU A 127 1.36 6.30 8.29
C GLU A 127 1.96 5.70 7.01
N TYR A 128 1.09 5.29 6.08
CA TYR A 128 1.47 4.72 4.79
C TYR A 128 2.27 3.42 4.89
N ASN A 129 2.01 2.65 5.94
CA ASN A 129 2.55 1.30 6.06
C ASN A 129 1.70 0.32 5.25
N VAL A 130 2.39 -0.55 4.53
CA VAL A 130 1.84 -1.77 3.94
C VAL A 130 2.17 -2.92 4.87
N VAL A 131 1.22 -3.82 5.07
CA VAL A 131 1.35 -4.92 6.01
C VAL A 131 1.43 -6.24 5.28
N GLN A 132 2.36 -7.08 5.73
CA GLN A 132 2.42 -8.50 5.41
C GLN A 132 2.10 -9.29 6.69
N GLU A 133 1.16 -10.20 6.61
CA GLU A 133 0.86 -11.16 7.68
C GLU A 133 1.22 -12.57 7.23
N ARG A 134 2.01 -13.28 8.03
CA ARG A 134 2.23 -14.71 7.90
C ARG A 134 1.49 -15.43 9.01
N ALA A 135 0.54 -16.28 8.64
CA ALA A 135 -0.23 -17.05 9.61
C ALA A 135 0.15 -18.53 9.57
N GLU A 136 0.44 -19.08 10.75
CA GLU A 136 0.55 -20.52 11.01
C GLU A 136 -0.74 -20.95 11.71
N THR A 137 -1.45 -21.91 11.12
CA THR A 137 -2.76 -22.37 11.61
C THR A 137 -2.73 -23.87 11.89
N CYS A 138 -3.21 -24.25 13.05
CA CYS A 138 -3.35 -25.60 13.57
C CYS A 138 -4.85 -25.88 13.73
N SER A 139 -5.45 -26.53 12.74
CA SER A 139 -6.90 -26.80 12.70
C SER A 139 -7.22 -28.17 13.30
N TYR A 140 -8.08 -28.21 14.31
CA TYR A 140 -8.55 -29.45 14.95
C TYR A 140 -9.75 -30.08 14.23
N GLY A 141 -10.41 -29.35 13.33
CA GLY A 141 -11.60 -29.82 12.64
C GLY A 141 -12.76 -28.85 12.82
N LYS A 142 -13.97 -29.34 12.56
CA LYS A 142 -15.16 -28.50 12.48
C LYS A 142 -16.27 -28.99 13.39
N GLU A 143 -17.01 -28.03 13.93
CA GLU A 143 -18.27 -28.26 14.59
C GLU A 143 -19.37 -27.53 13.83
N ARG A 144 -20.52 -28.17 13.63
CA ARG A 144 -21.64 -27.55 12.90
C ARG A 144 -22.97 -27.89 13.52
N TYR A 145 -23.92 -26.98 13.35
CA TYR A 145 -25.31 -27.24 13.61
C TYR A 145 -25.88 -28.21 12.57
N ALA A 146 -26.66 -29.20 13.02
CA ALA A 146 -27.23 -30.26 12.19
C ALA A 146 -28.43 -29.75 11.37
N MET A 147 -28.16 -28.78 10.50
CA MET A 147 -29.14 -28.07 9.66
C MET A 147 -30.00 -29.01 8.79
N ASP A 148 -29.47 -30.18 8.44
CA ASP A 148 -30.09 -31.22 7.62
C ASP A 148 -31.24 -31.96 8.31
N ILE A 149 -31.27 -31.98 9.65
CA ILE A 149 -32.29 -32.69 10.43
C ILE A 149 -33.09 -31.77 11.35
N VAL A 150 -32.90 -30.44 11.28
CA VAL A 150 -33.65 -29.44 12.08
C VAL A 150 -35.15 -29.64 11.98
N ASP A 151 -35.65 -29.80 10.76
CA ASP A 151 -37.09 -30.01 10.51
C ASP A 151 -37.60 -31.34 11.06
N CYS A 152 -36.76 -32.39 11.03
CA CYS A 152 -37.11 -33.76 11.43
C CYS A 152 -37.04 -33.97 12.95
N LYS A 153 -36.08 -33.31 13.60
CA LYS A 153 -35.85 -33.41 15.05
C LYS A 153 -36.49 -32.28 15.85
N HIS A 154 -37.20 -31.38 15.17
CA HIS A 154 -37.87 -30.23 15.77
C HIS A 154 -36.93 -29.35 16.62
N PHE A 155 -35.67 -29.22 16.21
CA PHE A 155 -34.73 -28.36 16.92
C PHE A 155 -35.23 -26.91 16.89
N THR A 156 -35.29 -26.27 18.06
CA THR A 156 -35.87 -24.94 18.24
C THR A 156 -34.81 -23.90 18.57
N VAL A 157 -35.23 -22.64 18.56
CA VAL A 157 -34.49 -21.55 19.20
C VAL A 157 -34.47 -21.73 20.72
N GLY A 158 -33.44 -21.21 21.38
CA GLY A 158 -33.35 -21.24 22.84
C GLY A 158 -34.39 -20.33 23.51
N ASP A 159 -34.83 -20.72 24.72
CA ASP A 159 -35.90 -20.04 25.47
C ASP A 159 -35.74 -18.52 25.59
N SER A 160 -34.52 -18.04 25.91
CA SER A 160 -34.26 -16.60 26.05
C SER A 160 -34.42 -15.84 24.73
N PHE A 161 -34.05 -16.47 23.61
CA PHE A 161 -34.23 -15.89 22.30
C PHE A 161 -35.71 -15.90 21.90
N ALA A 162 -36.40 -17.01 22.17
CA ALA A 162 -37.82 -17.15 21.92
C ALA A 162 -38.63 -16.06 22.64
N ALA A 163 -38.39 -15.87 23.94
CA ALA A 163 -39.03 -14.80 24.73
C ALA A 163 -38.78 -13.42 24.11
N ALA A 164 -37.52 -13.09 23.80
CA ALA A 164 -37.17 -11.80 23.22
C ALA A 164 -37.85 -11.55 21.87
N VAL A 165 -37.99 -12.58 21.03
CA VAL A 165 -38.71 -12.47 19.75
C VAL A 165 -40.21 -12.33 19.97
N CYS A 166 -40.79 -13.07 20.91
CA CYS A 166 -42.22 -12.99 21.24
C CYS A 166 -42.59 -11.60 21.78
N ASP A 167 -41.72 -10.97 22.56
CA ASP A 167 -41.88 -9.61 23.10
C ASP A 167 -41.72 -8.48 22.07
N LEU A 168 -41.12 -8.76 20.90
CA LEU A 168 -41.02 -7.75 19.84
C LEU A 168 -42.40 -7.29 19.37
N SER A 169 -42.54 -5.99 19.19
CA SER A 169 -43.71 -5.33 18.62
C SER A 169 -44.05 -5.92 17.24
N PRO A 170 -45.33 -6.12 16.91
CA PRO A 170 -45.73 -6.61 15.57
C PRO A 170 -45.53 -5.55 14.47
N THR A 171 -45.17 -4.32 14.85
CA THR A 171 -44.87 -3.20 13.93
C THR A 171 -43.45 -2.70 14.16
N TYR A 172 -42.82 -2.18 13.10
CA TYR A 172 -41.42 -1.75 13.19
C TYR A 172 -41.25 -0.54 14.12
N LYS A 173 -40.63 -0.79 15.28
CA LYS A 173 -40.16 0.25 16.19
C LYS A 173 -38.64 0.28 16.18
N LYS A 174 -38.06 1.26 15.49
CA LYS A 174 -36.62 1.33 15.20
C LYS A 174 -35.71 1.03 16.39
N ASN A 175 -35.90 1.72 17.52
CA ASN A 175 -35.01 1.53 18.68
C ASN A 175 -35.09 0.12 19.27
N GLU A 176 -36.31 -0.42 19.40
CA GLU A 176 -36.55 -1.76 19.93
C GLU A 176 -35.86 -2.84 19.09
N TYR A 177 -36.02 -2.78 17.77
CA TYR A 177 -35.40 -3.72 16.86
C TYR A 177 -33.88 -3.56 16.76
N LEU A 178 -33.35 -2.33 16.87
CA LEU A 178 -31.90 -2.11 16.94
C LEU A 178 -31.32 -2.63 18.26
N ASP A 179 -32.03 -2.51 19.38
CA ASP A 179 -31.62 -3.07 20.67
C ASP A 179 -31.65 -4.60 20.66
N PHE A 180 -32.62 -5.20 19.97
CA PHE A 180 -32.64 -6.63 19.68
C PHE A 180 -31.37 -7.07 18.93
N LEU A 181 -31.01 -6.38 17.83
CA LEU A 181 -29.80 -6.70 17.06
C LEU A 181 -28.49 -6.42 17.82
N ARG A 182 -28.46 -5.43 18.73
CA ARG A 182 -27.30 -5.20 19.59
C ARG A 182 -27.12 -6.33 20.61
N THR A 183 -28.22 -6.88 21.11
CA THR A 183 -28.21 -7.94 22.12
C THR A 183 -27.88 -9.29 21.50
N TRP A 184 -28.55 -9.64 20.40
CA TRP A 184 -28.47 -10.96 19.78
C TRP A 184 -27.51 -11.04 18.60
N GLY A 185 -27.01 -9.89 18.14
CA GLY A 185 -26.14 -9.82 16.96
C GLY A 185 -26.93 -9.76 15.67
N THR A 186 -26.19 -9.80 14.57
CA THR A 186 -26.72 -9.69 13.21
C THR A 186 -26.76 -11.03 12.48
N HIS A 187 -26.03 -12.01 13.00
CA HIS A 187 -25.86 -13.34 12.43
C HIS A 187 -25.94 -14.40 13.54
N VAL A 188 -26.11 -15.65 13.13
CA VAL A 188 -26.03 -16.84 13.98
C VAL A 188 -24.94 -17.75 13.47
N ILE A 189 -24.07 -18.21 14.36
CA ILE A 189 -22.99 -19.14 14.03
C ILE A 189 -23.58 -20.53 13.86
N VAL A 190 -23.36 -21.14 12.69
CA VAL A 190 -23.87 -22.48 12.36
C VAL A 190 -22.76 -23.48 12.08
N GLU A 191 -21.52 -23.02 11.89
CA GLU A 191 -20.33 -23.86 11.82
C GLU A 191 -19.12 -23.05 12.30
N ALA A 192 -18.21 -23.71 13.00
CA ALA A 192 -16.93 -23.17 13.42
C ALA A 192 -15.83 -24.18 13.12
N GLU A 193 -14.75 -23.72 12.50
CA GLU A 193 -13.50 -24.45 12.42
C GLU A 193 -12.67 -24.10 13.65
N MET A 194 -12.38 -25.09 14.49
CA MET A 194 -11.73 -24.90 15.79
C MET A 194 -10.23 -25.11 15.64
N GLY A 195 -9.42 -24.24 16.25
CA GLY A 195 -7.97 -24.32 16.08
C GLY A 195 -7.18 -23.28 16.86
N ILE A 196 -5.91 -23.21 16.49
CA ILE A 196 -4.96 -22.20 16.94
C ILE A 196 -4.43 -21.49 15.71
N LYS A 197 -4.32 -20.17 15.77
CA LYS A 197 -3.76 -19.35 14.69
C LYS A 197 -2.76 -18.36 15.27
N THR A 198 -1.51 -18.47 14.82
CA THR A 198 -0.43 -17.53 15.15
C THR A 198 -0.14 -16.68 13.92
N ILE A 199 -0.21 -15.36 14.04
CA ILE A 199 -0.02 -14.42 12.93
C ILE A 199 1.16 -13.50 13.27
N LYS A 200 2.23 -13.60 12.50
CA LYS A 200 3.35 -12.65 12.56
C LYS A 200 3.10 -11.52 11.58
N ARG A 201 3.12 -10.29 12.08
CA ARG A 201 2.87 -9.08 11.30
C ARG A 201 4.17 -8.34 11.04
N SER A 202 4.46 -8.07 9.77
CA SER A 202 5.54 -7.18 9.34
C SER A 202 4.99 -5.93 8.67
N GLN A 203 5.63 -4.79 8.93
CA GLN A 203 5.26 -3.51 8.33
C GLN A 203 6.42 -2.93 7.52
N VAL A 204 6.09 -2.42 6.34
CA VAL A 204 7.02 -1.73 5.43
C VAL A 204 6.36 -0.44 4.94
N LYS A 205 7.12 0.63 4.74
CA LYS A 205 6.58 1.84 4.10
C LYS A 205 6.23 1.52 2.66
N ASP A 206 5.15 2.10 2.15
CA ASP A 206 4.76 1.91 0.75
C ASP A 206 5.90 2.21 -0.23
N VAL A 207 6.63 3.31 -0.04
CA VAL A 207 7.79 3.69 -0.86
C VAL A 207 8.90 2.64 -0.86
N ASP A 208 9.17 2.00 0.28
CA ASP A 208 10.18 0.94 0.38
C ASP A 208 9.71 -0.33 -0.32
N LEU A 209 8.41 -0.66 -0.22
CA LEU A 209 7.82 -1.73 -1.02
C LEU A 209 7.91 -1.42 -2.51
N PHE A 210 7.65 -0.18 -2.93
CA PHE A 210 7.81 0.22 -4.33
C PHE A 210 9.26 0.03 -4.81
N VAL A 211 10.25 0.45 -4.03
CA VAL A 211 11.67 0.24 -4.37
C VAL A 211 11.99 -1.25 -4.51
N TYR A 212 11.52 -2.07 -3.57
CA TYR A 212 11.69 -3.52 -3.62
C TYR A 212 11.06 -4.13 -4.88
N LEU A 213 9.83 -3.74 -5.22
CA LEU A 213 9.10 -4.25 -6.38
C LEU A 213 9.72 -3.78 -7.70
N LEU A 214 10.23 -2.55 -7.78
CA LEU A 214 10.94 -2.07 -8.97
C LEU A 214 12.18 -2.89 -9.30
N ASP A 215 12.88 -3.39 -8.28
CA ASP A 215 14.06 -4.24 -8.46
C ASP A 215 13.71 -5.71 -8.71
N LYS A 216 12.74 -6.25 -7.97
CA LYS A 216 12.46 -7.71 -7.97
C LYS A 216 11.31 -8.15 -8.87
N VAL A 217 10.30 -7.31 -9.08
CA VAL A 217 9.07 -7.64 -9.81
C VAL A 217 8.60 -6.40 -10.60
N PRO A 218 9.43 -5.84 -11.50
CA PRO A 218 9.13 -4.57 -12.17
C PRO A 218 7.81 -4.59 -12.96
N GLU A 219 7.38 -5.76 -13.45
CA GLU A 219 6.10 -5.97 -14.13
C GLU A 219 4.86 -5.74 -13.25
N SER A 220 5.04 -5.79 -11.92
CA SER A 220 3.99 -5.46 -10.95
C SER A 220 3.74 -3.96 -10.81
N ILE A 221 4.57 -3.11 -11.42
CA ILE A 221 4.41 -1.66 -11.37
C ILE A 221 3.78 -1.15 -12.67
N MET A 222 2.62 -0.51 -12.55
CA MET A 222 2.03 0.29 -13.61
C MET A 222 2.36 1.74 -13.39
N GLU A 223 2.80 2.45 -14.43
CA GLU A 223 2.85 3.91 -14.39
C GLU A 223 1.66 4.48 -15.14
N LYS A 224 0.90 5.34 -14.47
CA LYS A 224 -0.17 6.12 -15.09
C LYS A 224 0.01 7.58 -14.69
N ASP A 225 0.19 8.43 -15.70
CA ASP A 225 0.53 9.84 -15.52
C ASP A 225 1.79 10.02 -14.66
N TYR A 226 1.63 10.42 -13.39
CA TYR A 226 2.70 10.66 -12.41
C TYR A 226 2.61 9.72 -11.22
N THR A 227 1.80 8.68 -11.31
CA THR A 227 1.53 7.78 -10.21
C THR A 227 1.98 6.38 -10.60
N ARG A 228 2.83 5.80 -9.76
CA ARG A 228 3.22 4.41 -9.81
C ARG A 228 2.22 3.63 -8.99
N ILE A 229 1.58 2.65 -9.61
CA ILE A 229 0.52 1.83 -9.02
C ILE A 229 1.02 0.39 -8.94
N VAL A 230 0.92 -0.22 -7.75
CA VAL A 230 1.20 -1.64 -7.59
C VAL A 230 0.02 -2.47 -8.07
N LYS A 231 0.28 -3.34 -9.04
CA LYS A 231 -0.60 -4.45 -9.45
C LYS A 231 -0.40 -5.61 -8.48
N PHE A 232 -1.18 -5.61 -7.40
CA PHE A 232 -1.07 -6.64 -6.36
C PHE A 232 -1.35 -8.06 -6.85
N ASP A 233 -2.15 -8.23 -7.90
CA ASP A 233 -2.40 -9.52 -8.56
C ASP A 233 -1.15 -10.09 -9.22
N VAL A 234 -0.38 -9.23 -9.89
CA VAL A 234 0.92 -9.60 -10.48
C VAL A 234 1.93 -9.88 -9.38
N PHE A 235 2.01 -9.03 -8.36
CA PHE A 235 2.90 -9.26 -7.21
C PHE A 235 2.56 -10.57 -6.48
N ALA A 236 1.27 -10.84 -6.22
CA ALA A 236 0.79 -12.05 -5.55
C ALA A 236 1.11 -13.35 -6.30
N SER A 237 1.25 -13.27 -7.62
CA SER A 237 1.63 -14.39 -8.47
C SER A 237 3.14 -14.61 -8.55
N SER A 238 3.95 -13.69 -8.02
CA SER A 238 5.41 -13.74 -8.06
C SER A 238 6.00 -14.58 -6.92
N PRO A 239 7.21 -15.16 -7.09
CA PRO A 239 7.92 -15.83 -6.00
C PRO A 239 8.30 -14.87 -4.85
N HIS A 240 8.29 -13.56 -5.10
CA HIS A 240 8.64 -12.54 -4.13
C HIS A 240 7.50 -12.22 -3.14
N TYR A 241 6.27 -12.68 -3.38
CA TYR A 241 5.12 -12.41 -2.50
C TYR A 241 5.29 -12.97 -1.08
N LYS A 242 5.99 -14.11 -0.96
CA LYS A 242 6.22 -14.80 0.31
C LYS A 242 7.51 -14.37 1.01
N ILE A 243 8.34 -13.54 0.37
CA ILE A 243 9.57 -13.02 0.98
C ILE A 243 9.17 -12.02 2.06
N SER A 244 9.78 -12.16 3.23
CA SER A 244 9.55 -11.27 4.36
C SER A 244 10.12 -9.89 4.05
N LEU A 245 9.32 -8.85 4.21
CA LEU A 245 9.76 -7.47 4.01
C LEU A 245 9.32 -6.59 5.18
N GLY A 246 10.19 -5.66 5.56
CA GLY A 246 9.95 -4.74 6.66
C GLY A 246 10.30 -5.35 8.02
N ASN A 247 9.86 -4.68 9.08
CA ASN A 247 10.14 -5.08 10.45
C ASN A 247 8.94 -5.83 11.02
N GLU A 248 9.20 -6.93 11.72
CA GLU A 248 8.18 -7.61 12.53
C GLU A 248 7.76 -6.68 13.67
N THR A 249 6.46 -6.40 13.77
CA THR A 249 5.91 -5.46 14.76
C THR A 249 5.11 -6.17 15.85
N ASP A 250 4.32 -7.17 15.46
CA ASP A 250 3.31 -7.77 16.32
C ASP A 250 3.21 -9.28 16.07
N THR A 251 2.87 -10.04 17.11
CA THR A 251 2.47 -11.45 17.00
C THR A 251 1.08 -11.59 17.58
N LEU A 252 0.11 -11.95 16.74
CA LEU A 252 -1.27 -12.19 17.14
C LEU A 252 -1.49 -13.69 17.37
N ILE A 253 -2.17 -14.03 18.45
CA ILE A 253 -2.51 -15.42 18.76
C ILE A 253 -4.04 -15.51 18.93
N VAL A 254 -4.66 -16.45 18.22
CA VAL A 254 -6.07 -16.82 18.37
C VAL A 254 -6.13 -18.27 18.84
N GLY A 255 -6.73 -18.50 19.99
CA GLY A 255 -6.79 -19.81 20.64
C GLY A 255 -5.47 -20.26 21.26
N THR A 256 -5.56 -21.29 22.09
CA THR A 256 -4.43 -22.01 22.68
C THR A 256 -4.65 -23.51 22.56
N LYS A 257 -3.66 -24.31 22.97
CA LYS A 257 -3.80 -25.77 22.98
C LYS A 257 -4.89 -26.24 23.96
N ASP A 258 -5.01 -25.56 25.09
CA ASP A 258 -5.97 -25.91 26.14
C ASP A 258 -7.35 -25.31 25.86
N GLU A 259 -7.39 -24.18 25.14
CA GLU A 259 -8.61 -23.46 24.76
C GLU A 259 -8.56 -23.10 23.27
N PRO A 260 -8.87 -24.05 22.35
CA PRO A 260 -8.98 -23.77 20.92
C PRO A 260 -10.10 -22.76 20.66
N GLU A 261 -9.90 -21.88 19.69
CA GLU A 261 -10.86 -20.84 19.32
C GLU A 261 -11.27 -21.00 17.85
N PRO A 262 -12.40 -20.39 17.42
CA PRO A 262 -12.79 -20.39 16.01
C PRO A 262 -11.77 -19.65 15.14
N ILE A 263 -11.15 -20.39 14.21
CA ILE A 263 -10.23 -19.88 13.19
C ILE A 263 -10.91 -19.68 11.83
N GLY A 264 -12.14 -20.19 11.69
CA GLY A 264 -13.05 -19.96 10.57
C GLY A 264 -14.51 -20.11 11.01
N LEU A 265 -15.41 -19.32 10.43
CA LEU A 265 -16.85 -19.34 10.80
C LEU A 265 -17.76 -19.43 9.58
N ARG A 266 -18.83 -20.21 9.67
CA ARG A 266 -19.99 -20.11 8.76
C ARG A 266 -21.20 -19.62 9.55
N MET A 267 -21.86 -18.61 9.00
CA MET A 267 -22.93 -17.90 9.67
C MET A 267 -24.11 -17.65 8.73
N MET A 268 -25.30 -17.55 9.30
CA MET A 268 -26.49 -17.08 8.61
C MET A 268 -26.98 -15.80 9.25
N SER A 269 -27.45 -14.87 8.43
CA SER A 269 -28.10 -13.65 8.90
C SER A 269 -29.28 -14.01 9.81
N ILE A 270 -29.44 -13.27 10.92
CA ILE A 270 -30.41 -13.58 11.98
C ILE A 270 -31.86 -13.62 11.48
N ASP A 271 -32.17 -12.90 10.39
CA ASP A 271 -33.48 -12.98 9.71
C ASP A 271 -33.84 -14.40 9.25
N THR A 272 -32.84 -15.25 9.02
CA THR A 272 -33.02 -16.65 8.61
C THR A 272 -33.66 -17.50 9.72
N ILE A 273 -33.49 -17.11 11.00
CA ILE A 273 -34.09 -17.80 12.15
C ILE A 273 -35.62 -17.66 12.16
N PHE A 274 -36.17 -16.64 11.52
CA PHE A 274 -37.62 -16.39 11.41
C PHE A 274 -38.26 -17.24 10.31
N GLN A 275 -37.77 -18.47 10.12
CA GLN A 275 -38.34 -19.46 9.21
C GLN A 275 -39.04 -20.54 10.04
N THR A 276 -40.13 -21.11 9.49
CA THR A 276 -41.00 -22.08 10.18
C THR A 276 -40.24 -23.23 10.84
N LYS A 277 -39.15 -23.71 10.21
CA LYS A 277 -38.34 -24.83 10.70
C LYS A 277 -37.77 -24.67 12.11
N PHE A 278 -37.55 -23.43 12.57
CA PHE A 278 -36.99 -23.15 13.90
C PHE A 278 -38.07 -22.90 14.97
N TRP A 279 -39.35 -22.87 14.59
CA TRP A 279 -40.48 -22.48 15.45
C TRP A 279 -41.60 -23.52 15.50
N ARG A 280 -41.31 -24.76 15.08
CA ARG A 280 -42.30 -25.85 15.06
C ARG A 280 -42.78 -26.29 16.45
N ASN A 281 -42.04 -25.92 17.51
CA ASN A 281 -42.37 -26.26 18.89
C ASN A 281 -43.10 -25.11 19.64
N MET A 282 -43.87 -24.29 18.92
CA MET A 282 -44.54 -23.11 19.48
C MET A 282 -45.45 -23.45 20.67
N ASP A 283 -46.19 -24.56 20.58
CA ASP A 283 -47.08 -25.00 21.65
C ASP A 283 -46.32 -25.24 22.96
N ASN A 284 -45.11 -25.80 22.89
CA ASN A 284 -44.25 -25.99 24.07
C ASN A 284 -43.73 -24.66 24.64
N LEU A 285 -43.39 -23.70 23.78
CA LEU A 285 -42.97 -22.36 24.22
C LEU A 285 -44.12 -21.63 24.95
N ILE A 286 -45.36 -21.79 24.49
CA ILE A 286 -46.54 -21.25 25.16
C ILE A 286 -46.79 -21.97 26.48
N LEU A 287 -46.79 -23.31 26.50
CA LEU A 287 -46.99 -24.11 27.71
C LEU A 287 -45.98 -23.80 28.82
N ARG A 288 -44.75 -23.41 28.45
CA ARG A 288 -43.67 -23.02 29.36
C ARG A 288 -43.69 -21.54 29.74
N ASN A 289 -44.70 -20.78 29.31
CA ASN A 289 -44.81 -19.32 29.50
C ASN A 289 -43.62 -18.52 28.93
N ILE A 290 -42.96 -19.04 27.89
CA ILE A 290 -41.89 -18.33 27.17
C ILE A 290 -42.49 -17.33 26.19
N CYS A 291 -43.59 -17.72 25.52
CA CYS A 291 -44.38 -16.85 24.67
C CYS A 291 -45.81 -16.74 25.21
N SER A 292 -46.50 -15.64 24.92
CA SER A 292 -47.88 -15.43 25.36
C SER A 292 -48.84 -16.41 24.69
N GLU A 293 -49.94 -16.77 25.34
CA GLU A 293 -50.95 -17.72 24.84
C GLU A 293 -51.55 -17.33 23.47
N ASN A 294 -51.56 -16.04 23.14
CA ASN A 294 -52.08 -15.54 21.87
C ASN A 294 -51.02 -15.50 20.75
N THR A 295 -49.78 -15.93 21.02
CA THR A 295 -48.68 -15.87 20.03
C THR A 295 -48.82 -17.01 19.04
N SER A 296 -48.94 -16.69 17.75
CA SER A 296 -48.92 -17.67 16.67
C SER A 296 -47.54 -17.78 16.00
N ILE A 297 -47.31 -18.87 15.26
CA ILE A 297 -46.12 -19.00 14.40
C ILE A 297 -46.11 -17.86 13.36
N ASP A 298 -47.25 -17.50 12.78
CA ASP A 298 -47.35 -16.44 11.77
C ASP A 298 -46.94 -15.06 12.34
N ASP A 299 -47.25 -14.79 13.62
CA ASP A 299 -46.79 -13.56 14.29
C ASP A 299 -45.26 -13.50 14.31
N VAL A 300 -44.59 -14.61 14.60
CA VAL A 300 -43.13 -14.68 14.56
C VAL A 300 -42.60 -14.53 13.14
N LEU A 301 -43.12 -15.29 12.17
CA LEU A 301 -42.65 -15.24 10.79
C LEU A 301 -42.81 -13.84 10.17
N SER A 302 -43.88 -13.11 10.54
CA SER A 302 -44.13 -11.74 10.06
C SER A 302 -43.03 -10.74 10.47
N LYS A 303 -42.37 -10.97 11.62
CA LYS A 303 -41.29 -10.11 12.14
C LYS A 303 -40.01 -10.18 11.31
N ARG A 304 -39.86 -11.16 10.42
CA ARG A 304 -38.69 -11.31 9.55
C ARG A 304 -38.41 -10.06 8.71
N SER A 305 -39.43 -9.47 8.11
CA SER A 305 -39.27 -8.26 7.29
C SER A 305 -38.82 -7.05 8.12
N LEU A 306 -39.29 -6.96 9.36
CA LEU A 306 -38.96 -5.91 10.32
C LEU A 306 -37.51 -6.04 10.81
N ILE A 307 -37.02 -7.27 10.99
CA ILE A 307 -35.59 -7.56 11.27
C ILE A 307 -34.70 -7.15 10.10
N ILE A 308 -35.09 -7.47 8.86
CA ILE A 308 -34.34 -7.04 7.67
C ILE A 308 -34.30 -5.51 7.59
N GLN A 309 -35.42 -4.84 7.87
CA GLN A 309 -35.46 -3.38 7.95
C GLN A 309 -34.51 -2.84 9.04
N ALA A 310 -34.50 -3.46 10.23
CA ALA A 310 -33.60 -3.11 11.32
C ALA A 310 -32.12 -3.29 10.94
N GLN A 311 -31.78 -4.37 10.23
CA GLN A 311 -30.41 -4.62 9.76
C GLN A 311 -29.96 -3.55 8.75
N ASN A 312 -30.84 -3.11 7.85
CA ASN A 312 -30.55 -1.99 6.95
C ASN A 312 -30.39 -0.66 7.71
N ASP A 313 -31.23 -0.42 8.73
CA ASP A 313 -31.14 0.76 9.58
C ASP A 313 -29.88 0.78 10.47
N LEU A 314 -29.43 -0.39 10.95
CA LEU A 314 -28.23 -0.53 11.77
C LEU A 314 -26.98 -0.03 11.03
N VAL A 315 -26.95 -0.25 9.71
CA VAL A 315 -25.81 0.10 8.85
C VAL A 315 -26.02 1.40 8.08
N SER A 316 -27.20 2.01 8.23
CA SER A 316 -27.54 3.27 7.58
C SER A 316 -26.60 4.38 8.06
N GLY A 317 -25.98 5.09 7.12
CA GLY A 317 -24.97 6.11 7.40
C GLY A 317 -23.55 5.57 7.63
N MET A 318 -23.33 4.25 7.66
CA MET A 318 -21.99 3.68 7.67
C MET A 318 -21.41 3.64 6.24
N LEU A 319 -20.21 4.20 6.07
CA LEU A 319 -19.51 4.17 4.79
C LEU A 319 -18.66 2.90 4.68
N ALA A 320 -18.98 2.07 3.69
CA ALA A 320 -18.12 0.96 3.33
C ALA A 320 -16.74 1.46 2.91
N PRO A 321 -15.65 0.77 3.30
CA PRO A 321 -14.31 1.20 2.93
C PRO A 321 -14.15 1.16 1.40
N LEU A 322 -13.61 2.24 0.84
CA LEU A 322 -13.32 2.31 -0.59
C LEU A 322 -12.04 1.55 -0.90
N LYS A 323 -12.05 0.79 -2.00
CA LYS A 323 -10.83 0.20 -2.56
C LYS A 323 -9.95 1.31 -3.10
N SER A 324 -8.72 1.39 -2.63
CA SER A 324 -7.68 2.20 -3.25
C SER A 324 -6.65 1.31 -3.93
N ASN A 325 -5.92 1.86 -4.89
CA ASN A 325 -4.71 1.22 -5.36
C ASN A 325 -3.56 1.70 -4.49
N LEU A 326 -2.61 0.82 -4.15
CA LEU A 326 -1.35 1.27 -3.58
C LEU A 326 -0.60 2.08 -4.63
N ALA A 327 -0.42 3.36 -4.34
CA ALA A 327 0.03 4.35 -5.29
C ALA A 327 1.08 5.26 -4.66
N VAL A 328 2.20 5.47 -5.36
CA VAL A 328 3.24 6.42 -4.98
C VAL A 328 3.47 7.38 -6.14
N ASN A 329 3.60 8.66 -5.83
CA ASN A 329 3.90 9.67 -6.83
C ASN A 329 5.33 9.49 -7.34
N SER A 330 5.50 9.63 -8.65
CA SER A 330 6.80 9.64 -9.31
C SER A 330 7.40 11.04 -9.16
N GLU A 331 8.24 11.21 -8.15
CA GLU A 331 9.04 12.42 -7.95
C GLU A 331 10.48 12.17 -8.37
N TRP A 332 11.17 13.24 -8.76
CA TRP A 332 12.59 13.13 -9.05
C TRP A 332 13.37 12.76 -7.79
N PRO A 333 14.51 12.06 -7.91
CA PRO A 333 15.26 11.58 -6.73
C PRO A 333 15.86 12.71 -5.88
N ARG A 334 16.11 12.44 -4.60
CA ARG A 334 16.57 13.42 -3.59
C ARG A 334 17.84 14.15 -3.99
N GLY A 335 17.98 15.35 -3.42
CA GLY A 335 19.17 16.20 -3.50
C GLY A 335 19.10 17.29 -4.56
N THR A 336 20.20 18.01 -4.69
CA THR A 336 20.34 19.18 -5.56
C THR A 336 21.20 18.86 -6.77
N TYR A 337 20.73 19.24 -7.95
CA TYR A 337 21.39 18.95 -9.23
C TYR A 337 20.78 19.79 -10.36
N GLY A 338 21.48 19.83 -11.49
CA GLY A 338 21.05 20.50 -12.71
C GLY A 338 20.95 19.60 -13.93
N PHE A 339 20.09 20.00 -14.86
CA PHE A 339 19.97 19.44 -16.21
C PHE A 339 20.14 20.55 -17.25
N VAL A 340 20.55 20.18 -18.47
CA VAL A 340 20.38 21.05 -19.63
C VAL A 340 18.91 21.04 -20.04
N GLN A 341 18.40 22.22 -20.38
CA GLN A 341 17.02 22.40 -20.81
C GLN A 341 16.82 21.80 -22.21
N VAL A 342 15.72 21.08 -22.38
CA VAL A 342 15.34 20.46 -23.66
C VAL A 342 14.58 21.48 -24.51
N LYS A 343 14.87 21.51 -25.80
CA LYS A 343 14.08 22.20 -26.82
C LYS A 343 13.23 21.18 -27.58
N LYS A 344 11.91 21.33 -27.54
CA LYS A 344 10.96 20.52 -28.29
C LYS A 344 9.80 21.40 -28.77
N ASP A 345 9.46 21.30 -30.06
CA ASP A 345 8.35 22.05 -30.68
C ASP A 345 8.39 23.57 -30.37
N ASN A 346 9.57 24.18 -30.50
CA ASN A 346 9.87 25.59 -30.15
C ASN A 346 9.65 25.98 -28.67
N SER A 347 9.41 25.01 -27.80
CA SER A 347 9.29 25.22 -26.36
C SER A 347 10.55 24.76 -25.63
N GLN A 348 10.90 25.53 -24.60
CA GLN A 348 11.93 25.23 -23.61
C GLN A 348 11.29 24.42 -22.48
N ILE A 349 11.83 23.23 -22.22
CA ILE A 349 11.23 22.26 -21.29
C ILE A 349 12.22 21.89 -20.20
N CYS A 350 11.82 22.17 -18.96
CA CYS A 350 12.43 21.58 -17.78
C CYS A 350 11.62 20.39 -17.25
N PRO A 351 12.27 19.37 -16.68
CA PRO A 351 11.58 18.30 -15.98
C PRO A 351 10.70 18.85 -14.86
N ARG A 352 9.53 18.24 -14.66
CA ARG A 352 8.60 18.69 -13.62
C ARG A 352 9.25 18.54 -12.24
N GLY A 353 9.17 19.58 -11.41
CA GLY A 353 9.85 19.60 -10.11
C GLY A 353 11.32 20.06 -10.17
N VAL A 354 11.87 20.31 -11.36
CA VAL A 354 13.23 20.83 -11.58
C VAL A 354 13.14 22.14 -12.37
N SER A 355 12.51 23.15 -11.77
CA SER A 355 11.98 24.31 -12.51
C SER A 355 12.77 25.62 -12.34
N ARG A 356 13.96 25.61 -11.74
CA ARG A 356 14.80 26.83 -11.73
C ARG A 356 15.49 26.98 -13.08
N GLU A 357 15.17 28.05 -13.78
CA GLU A 357 15.67 28.27 -15.13
C GLU A 357 16.73 29.36 -15.19
N GLY A 358 17.70 29.15 -16.06
CA GLY A 358 18.74 30.13 -16.35
C GLY A 358 19.67 29.64 -17.46
N TYR A 359 20.83 30.26 -17.61
CA TYR A 359 21.72 29.97 -18.72
C TYR A 359 23.18 30.27 -18.40
N VAL A 360 24.07 29.66 -19.17
CA VAL A 360 25.47 30.04 -19.27
C VAL A 360 25.81 30.26 -20.74
N GLN A 361 26.43 31.38 -21.05
CA GLN A 361 27.00 31.70 -22.36
C GLN A 361 28.51 31.80 -22.24
N TRP A 362 29.25 30.92 -22.91
CA TRP A 362 30.71 30.88 -22.83
C TRP A 362 31.38 31.84 -23.81
N ALA A 363 32.53 32.37 -23.39
CA ALA A 363 33.47 33.09 -24.23
C ALA A 363 34.33 32.10 -25.06
N THR A 364 33.75 31.54 -26.11
CA THR A 364 34.48 30.72 -27.11
C THR A 364 35.28 31.61 -28.05
N GLU A 365 36.27 31.03 -28.74
CA GLU A 365 37.17 31.74 -29.67
C GLU A 365 36.39 32.61 -30.68
N LYS A 366 36.91 33.82 -30.95
CA LYS A 366 36.23 34.85 -31.76
C LYS A 366 36.29 34.58 -33.28
N SER A 367 37.38 34.01 -33.78
CA SER A 367 37.61 33.72 -35.20
C SER A 367 37.25 32.27 -35.51
N ASP A 368 36.40 32.05 -36.53
CA ASP A 368 36.07 30.72 -37.06
C ASP A 368 35.64 29.69 -35.99
N SER A 369 34.81 30.12 -35.04
CA SER A 369 34.46 29.31 -33.87
C SER A 369 33.92 27.93 -34.26
N LYS A 370 34.64 26.87 -33.90
CA LYS A 370 34.28 25.47 -34.22
C LYS A 370 33.19 24.88 -33.31
N ASN A 371 32.39 25.73 -32.68
CA ASN A 371 31.28 25.30 -31.83
C ASN A 371 30.27 24.50 -32.65
N LYS A 372 30.03 23.26 -32.23
CA LYS A 372 29.13 22.34 -32.93
C LYS A 372 28.21 21.63 -31.95
N PHE A 373 26.95 21.51 -32.32
CA PHE A 373 26.01 20.57 -31.69
C PHE A 373 25.86 19.34 -32.59
N SER A 374 25.44 18.21 -32.04
CA SER A 374 25.07 17.06 -32.88
C SER A 374 24.01 17.44 -33.92
N ASP A 375 24.12 16.86 -35.13
CA ASP A 375 23.32 17.26 -36.30
C ASP A 375 21.82 17.17 -36.03
N GLN A 376 21.41 16.18 -35.24
CA GLN A 376 20.11 16.12 -34.58
C GLN A 376 20.33 16.30 -33.09
N ASN A 377 19.77 17.39 -32.54
CA ASN A 377 19.85 17.67 -31.12
C ASN A 377 18.60 18.37 -30.59
N HIS A 378 18.41 18.26 -29.29
CA HIS A 378 17.29 18.86 -28.57
C HIS A 378 17.80 19.86 -27.51
N PHE A 379 18.98 20.45 -27.72
CA PHE A 379 19.52 21.41 -26.77
C PHE A 379 18.83 22.76 -26.92
N SER A 380 18.52 23.39 -25.79
CA SER A 380 18.09 24.78 -25.79
C SER A 380 19.29 25.72 -25.67
N GLY A 381 19.77 26.21 -26.83
CA GLY A 381 21.03 26.95 -26.94
C GLY A 381 21.34 27.53 -28.33
N SER A 382 22.48 28.20 -28.46
CA SER A 382 23.02 28.69 -29.74
C SER A 382 24.54 28.57 -29.82
N GLY A 383 25.10 28.48 -31.04
CA GLY A 383 26.52 28.15 -31.27
C GLY A 383 27.47 29.32 -31.55
N SER A 384 27.00 30.51 -31.96
CA SER A 384 27.90 31.64 -32.29
C SER A 384 28.64 32.22 -31.07
N ARG A 385 28.04 32.05 -29.89
CA ARG A 385 28.65 32.12 -28.56
C ARG A 385 27.96 31.02 -27.78
N LEU A 386 28.66 29.93 -27.47
CA LEU A 386 28.01 28.73 -26.97
C LEU A 386 27.15 29.04 -25.74
N LEU A 387 25.84 28.97 -25.93
CA LEU A 387 24.82 29.24 -24.94
C LEU A 387 24.12 27.94 -24.60
N LEU A 388 24.05 27.60 -23.31
CA LEU A 388 23.22 26.53 -22.79
C LEU A 388 22.27 27.05 -21.74
N GLN A 389 21.01 26.64 -21.85
CA GLN A 389 20.00 26.88 -20.83
C GLN A 389 19.91 25.67 -19.90
N PHE A 390 19.63 25.93 -18.63
CA PHE A 390 19.65 24.92 -17.58
C PHE A 390 18.37 24.94 -16.75
N CYS A 391 18.06 23.77 -16.21
CA CYS A 391 17.03 23.50 -15.24
C CYS A 391 17.70 23.07 -13.94
N GLY A 392 17.29 23.63 -12.82
CA GLY A 392 17.87 23.36 -11.51
C GLY A 392 16.85 22.87 -10.50
N ARG A 393 17.29 21.91 -9.68
CA ARG A 393 16.61 21.51 -8.46
C ARG A 393 17.44 21.99 -7.27
N TYR A 394 16.77 22.73 -6.38
CA TYR A 394 17.27 23.04 -5.06
C TYR A 394 16.35 22.38 -4.04
N ASP A 395 16.90 22.04 -2.88
CA ASP A 395 16.14 21.43 -1.80
C ASP A 395 14.93 22.30 -1.44
N VAL A 396 13.77 21.78 -1.81
CA VAL A 396 12.53 21.96 -1.08
C VAL A 396 12.49 20.81 -0.08
N SER A 397 11.99 21.04 1.14
CA SER A 397 11.91 20.02 2.18
C SER A 397 11.52 18.65 1.59
N PRO A 398 12.36 17.62 1.72
CA PRO A 398 12.22 16.38 0.95
C PRO A 398 10.85 15.77 1.23
N THR A 399 10.12 15.45 0.17
CA THR A 399 8.88 14.70 0.32
C THR A 399 9.22 13.23 0.61
N ARG A 400 8.28 12.52 1.24
CA ARG A 400 8.41 11.08 1.46
C ARG A 400 8.49 10.25 0.16
N TYR A 401 8.10 10.82 -0.98
CA TYR A 401 8.11 10.13 -2.28
C TYR A 401 9.43 10.31 -3.03
N GLU A 402 10.28 11.24 -2.58
CA GLU A 402 11.61 11.39 -3.15
C GLU A 402 12.46 10.18 -2.74
N LEU A 403 12.81 9.36 -3.73
CA LEU A 403 13.70 8.21 -3.57
C LEU A 403 15.15 8.65 -3.74
N GLU A 404 16.09 7.80 -3.32
CA GLU A 404 17.50 7.97 -3.68
C GLU A 404 17.68 7.77 -5.19
N TRP A 405 18.71 8.42 -5.75
CA TRP A 405 19.06 8.20 -7.15
C TRP A 405 19.42 6.72 -7.39
N PRO A 406 18.85 6.09 -8.43
CA PRO A 406 19.12 4.70 -8.73
C PRO A 406 20.58 4.48 -9.14
N ARG A 407 21.14 3.33 -8.76
CA ARG A 407 22.48 2.88 -9.18
C ARG A 407 22.56 2.82 -10.70
N GLY A 408 23.68 3.22 -11.27
CA GLY A 408 23.82 3.29 -12.72
C GLY A 408 25.12 3.94 -13.16
N ASN A 409 25.17 4.29 -14.45
CA ASN A 409 26.35 4.88 -15.07
C ASN A 409 26.03 6.17 -15.84
N TYR A 410 26.00 7.29 -15.13
CA TYR A 410 25.60 8.60 -15.67
C TYR A 410 26.08 9.75 -14.76
N CYS A 411 25.99 10.96 -15.27
CA CYS A 411 26.43 12.19 -14.63
C CYS A 411 25.34 13.27 -14.66
N LEU A 412 25.42 14.18 -13.69
CA LEU A 412 24.56 15.33 -13.48
C LEU A 412 25.41 16.60 -13.38
N PHE A 413 24.82 17.76 -13.70
CA PHE A 413 25.46 19.02 -13.35
C PHE A 413 25.39 19.23 -11.83
N LYS A 414 26.51 19.58 -11.21
CA LYS A 414 26.55 19.81 -9.77
C LYS A 414 25.75 21.06 -9.42
N GLN A 415 24.99 20.94 -8.34
CA GLN A 415 24.36 22.07 -7.68
C GLN A 415 24.40 21.78 -6.18
N GLY A 416 25.10 22.58 -5.38
CA GLY A 416 25.29 22.27 -3.96
C GLY A 416 26.07 20.96 -3.77
N GLU A 417 25.71 20.17 -2.75
CA GLU A 417 26.32 18.86 -2.52
C GLU A 417 25.86 17.83 -3.55
N CYS A 418 26.76 16.90 -3.92
CA CYS A 418 26.36 15.83 -4.84
C CYS A 418 25.37 14.86 -4.16
N PRO A 419 24.34 14.39 -4.88
CA PRO A 419 23.42 13.40 -4.33
C PRO A 419 24.14 12.13 -3.87
N SER A 420 23.52 11.39 -2.95
CA SER A 420 24.09 10.17 -2.39
C SER A 420 24.49 9.17 -3.49
N GLY A 421 25.70 8.63 -3.38
CA GLY A 421 26.28 7.68 -4.35
C GLY A 421 26.97 8.33 -5.56
N PHE A 422 26.94 9.66 -5.72
CA PHE A 422 27.71 10.35 -6.75
C PHE A 422 29.05 10.86 -6.22
N GLY A 423 30.09 10.68 -7.03
CA GLY A 423 31.38 11.35 -6.85
C GLY A 423 31.40 12.72 -7.50
N GLU A 424 32.17 13.65 -6.93
CA GLU A 424 32.38 14.98 -7.48
C GLU A 424 33.55 15.01 -8.47
N GLY A 425 33.41 15.80 -9.52
CA GLY A 425 34.50 16.11 -10.43
C GLY A 425 34.26 17.40 -11.23
N SER A 426 35.20 17.69 -12.12
CA SER A 426 35.22 18.94 -12.88
C SER A 426 35.80 18.79 -14.27
N VAL A 427 35.30 19.60 -15.20
CA VAL A 427 35.88 19.81 -16.52
C VAL A 427 36.22 21.29 -16.66
N ALA A 428 37.46 21.59 -17.04
CA ALA A 428 37.99 22.96 -17.14
C ALA A 428 38.56 23.25 -18.52
N TRP A 429 38.47 24.49 -18.98
CA TRP A 429 39.06 24.93 -20.25
C TRP A 429 39.40 26.41 -20.25
N ALA A 430 40.38 26.77 -21.08
CA ALA A 430 40.82 28.14 -21.24
C ALA A 430 39.81 28.94 -22.09
N LEU A 431 39.52 30.17 -21.65
CA LEU A 431 38.70 31.12 -22.38
C LEU A 431 39.52 31.92 -23.40
N ASP A 432 38.83 32.48 -24.41
CA ASP A 432 39.35 33.59 -25.19
C ASP A 432 39.48 34.84 -24.28
N PRO A 433 40.69 35.35 -24.01
CA PRO A 433 40.91 36.47 -23.10
C PRO A 433 40.25 37.78 -23.58
N THR A 434 39.85 37.85 -24.86
CA THR A 434 39.19 39.01 -25.46
C THR A 434 37.67 39.00 -25.33
N ARG A 435 37.09 37.92 -24.79
CA ARG A 435 35.64 37.75 -24.61
C ARG A 435 35.27 37.45 -23.16
N LYS A 436 34.05 37.83 -22.78
CA LYS A 436 33.47 37.56 -21.46
C LYS A 436 32.35 36.53 -21.58
N SER A 437 32.30 35.62 -20.60
CA SER A 437 31.18 34.72 -20.36
C SER A 437 30.06 35.45 -19.63
N PHE A 438 28.83 35.01 -19.83
CA PHE A 438 27.64 35.57 -19.17
C PHE A 438 26.83 34.46 -18.51
N THR A 439 26.22 34.76 -17.38
CA THR A 439 25.37 33.84 -16.62
C THR A 439 24.01 34.46 -16.37
N GLY A 440 22.96 33.65 -16.44
CA GLY A 440 21.59 34.05 -16.13
C GLY A 440 21.25 33.98 -14.63
N SER A 441 19.95 33.98 -14.34
CA SER A 441 19.36 33.87 -12.99
C SER A 441 19.70 32.56 -12.26
N TYR A 442 19.95 31.49 -13.01
CA TYR A 442 20.39 30.19 -12.53
C TYR A 442 21.46 29.63 -13.47
N TYR A 443 22.41 28.91 -12.89
CA TYR A 443 23.44 28.16 -13.58
C TYR A 443 24.00 27.11 -12.61
N PRO A 444 24.45 25.94 -13.09
CA PRO A 444 25.09 24.95 -12.25
C PRO A 444 26.36 25.47 -11.56
N ASP A 445 26.83 24.76 -10.55
CA ASP A 445 28.06 25.16 -9.84
C ASP A 445 29.27 25.09 -10.78
N GLY A 446 30.07 26.15 -10.74
CA GLY A 446 31.26 26.29 -11.56
C GLY A 446 31.96 27.64 -11.36
N ILE A 447 33.09 27.80 -12.03
CA ILE A 447 33.84 29.05 -12.16
C ILE A 447 33.64 29.52 -13.60
N TYR A 448 32.92 30.63 -13.80
CA TYR A 448 32.55 31.15 -15.13
C TYR A 448 33.23 32.49 -15.45
N SER A 449 34.47 32.65 -15.00
CA SER A 449 35.25 33.89 -15.10
C SER A 449 36.61 33.66 -15.76
N SER A 450 37.17 34.69 -16.41
CA SER A 450 38.53 34.63 -17.00
C SER A 450 39.62 34.33 -15.95
N PRO A 451 40.69 33.57 -16.27
CA PRO A 451 41.05 33.06 -17.61
C PRO A 451 40.44 31.70 -17.98
N ASP A 452 39.88 30.95 -17.03
CA ASP A 452 39.42 29.57 -17.26
C ASP A 452 37.97 29.37 -16.82
N VAL A 453 37.21 28.61 -17.59
CA VAL A 453 35.92 28.06 -17.12
C VAL A 453 36.18 26.72 -16.46
N THR A 454 35.52 26.48 -15.32
CA THR A 454 35.45 25.15 -14.70
C THR A 454 34.00 24.84 -14.41
N MET A 455 33.49 23.73 -14.94
CA MET A 455 32.17 23.21 -14.59
C MET A 455 32.31 22.03 -13.65
N PHE A 456 31.43 21.95 -12.65
CA PHE A 456 31.40 20.85 -11.70
C PHE A 456 30.28 19.87 -11.99
N PHE A 457 30.55 18.59 -11.70
CA PHE A 457 29.67 17.47 -12.00
C PHE A 457 29.55 16.53 -10.82
N CYS A 458 28.43 15.82 -10.78
CA CYS A 458 28.20 14.69 -9.91
C CYS A 458 28.03 13.46 -10.79
N CYS A 459 28.90 12.47 -10.65
CA CYS A 459 28.92 11.27 -11.50
C CYS A 459 28.89 9.99 -10.69
N ARG A 460 28.20 8.96 -11.17
CA ARG A 460 28.19 7.61 -10.59
C ARG A 460 28.34 6.55 -11.67
N ASN A 461 29.03 5.46 -11.34
CA ASN A 461 29.35 4.34 -12.23
C ASN A 461 29.18 2.99 -11.52
N ASP A 462 28.20 2.90 -10.63
CA ASP A 462 28.01 1.79 -9.70
C ASP A 462 26.99 0.75 -10.18
N SER A 463 26.55 0.81 -11.44
CA SER A 463 25.86 -0.27 -12.13
C SER A 463 26.03 -0.23 -13.66
N ASP A 464 25.67 -1.31 -14.35
CA ASP A 464 25.73 -1.45 -15.81
C ASP A 464 24.67 -0.59 -16.52
N VAL A 465 25.04 0.01 -17.65
CA VAL A 465 24.14 0.86 -18.46
C VAL A 465 22.89 0.13 -18.97
N ASN A 466 22.93 -1.20 -19.09
CA ASN A 466 21.78 -1.99 -19.53
C ASN A 466 20.80 -2.31 -18.41
N GLN A 467 21.19 -2.14 -17.14
CA GLN A 467 20.25 -2.25 -16.03
C GLN A 467 19.38 -0.99 -16.03
N SER A 468 18.11 -1.17 -16.40
CA SER A 468 17.17 -0.05 -16.53
C SER A 468 16.95 0.66 -15.19
N ILE A 469 17.05 2.00 -15.18
CA ILE A 469 16.74 2.83 -14.03
C ILE A 469 15.35 3.46 -14.13
N PHE A 470 14.74 3.78 -13.00
CA PHE A 470 13.41 4.37 -12.94
C PHE A 470 13.48 5.84 -12.57
N LEU A 471 13.23 6.71 -13.54
CA LEU A 471 13.15 8.17 -13.37
C LEU A 471 11.77 8.67 -13.85
N PRO A 472 11.31 9.86 -13.41
CA PRO A 472 10.13 10.49 -13.99
C PRO A 472 10.27 10.69 -15.50
N LYS A 473 9.24 10.31 -16.27
CA LYS A 473 9.25 10.30 -17.75
C LYS A 473 8.21 11.21 -18.40
N ASP A 474 7.56 12.05 -17.60
CA ASP A 474 6.51 12.97 -18.05
C ASP A 474 7.02 14.04 -19.01
N ARG A 475 8.31 14.38 -18.90
CA ARG A 475 9.00 15.34 -19.75
C ARG A 475 10.35 14.80 -20.17
N PRO A 476 10.82 15.13 -21.38
CA PRO A 476 12.15 14.74 -21.82
C PRO A 476 13.23 15.42 -20.96
N PHE A 477 14.38 14.78 -20.85
CA PHE A 477 15.52 15.30 -20.09
C PHE A 477 16.85 14.79 -20.64
N TYR A 478 17.93 15.39 -20.17
CA TYR A 478 19.30 14.94 -20.43
C TYR A 478 19.95 14.36 -19.18
N LEU A 479 20.66 13.25 -19.34
CA LEU A 479 21.76 12.88 -18.45
C LEU A 479 23.08 13.02 -19.21
N LEU A 480 24.16 13.34 -18.51
CA LEU A 480 25.48 13.31 -19.15
C LEU A 480 26.01 11.88 -19.14
N ARG A 481 26.61 11.45 -20.25
CA ARG A 481 27.21 10.13 -20.34
C ARG A 481 28.44 10.10 -19.44
N ASN A 482 28.59 9.09 -18.59
CA ASN A 482 29.77 8.99 -17.72
C ASN A 482 31.02 8.63 -18.55
N ASP A 483 32.18 9.05 -18.07
CA ASP A 483 33.45 8.65 -18.67
C ASP A 483 33.64 7.12 -18.57
N GLY A 484 34.22 6.54 -19.62
CA GLY A 484 34.31 5.09 -19.79
C GLY A 484 33.04 4.39 -20.28
N SER A 485 31.90 5.09 -20.40
CA SER A 485 30.69 4.52 -21.03
C SER A 485 30.60 4.84 -22.53
N THR A 486 30.29 3.83 -23.34
CA THR A 486 30.00 3.99 -24.79
C THR A 486 28.51 4.20 -25.06
N GLU A 487 27.64 3.73 -24.16
CA GLU A 487 26.20 3.76 -24.31
C GLU A 487 25.51 4.65 -23.26
N CYS A 488 24.25 4.97 -23.52
CA CYS A 488 23.40 5.67 -22.57
C CYS A 488 22.85 4.71 -21.52
N GLN A 489 22.79 5.17 -20.28
CA GLN A 489 22.07 4.49 -19.20
C GLN A 489 20.61 4.23 -19.65
N LYS A 490 20.14 2.98 -19.62
CA LYS A 490 18.74 2.68 -19.94
C LYS A 490 17.83 3.26 -18.87
N VAL A 491 16.78 3.98 -19.30
CA VAL A 491 15.71 4.49 -18.43
C VAL A 491 14.42 3.76 -18.80
N SER A 492 13.74 3.21 -17.80
CA SER A 492 12.59 2.35 -18.01
C SER A 492 11.44 3.11 -18.70
N GLY A 493 10.97 2.57 -19.82
CA GLY A 493 9.89 3.16 -20.60
C GLY A 493 10.27 4.44 -21.37
N MET A 494 11.56 4.72 -21.54
CA MET A 494 12.05 5.82 -22.39
C MET A 494 13.07 5.31 -23.41
N THR A 495 13.13 5.99 -24.54
CA THR A 495 14.19 5.82 -25.55
C THR A 495 15.31 6.84 -25.27
N SER A 496 16.54 6.48 -25.61
CA SER A 496 17.71 7.34 -25.43
C SER A 496 18.41 7.63 -26.76
N GLN A 497 18.78 8.88 -27.01
CA GLN A 497 19.61 9.31 -28.14
C GLN A 497 20.93 9.90 -27.65
N LYS A 498 22.04 9.47 -28.26
CA LYS A 498 23.38 10.00 -28.00
C LYS A 498 23.54 11.35 -28.72
N GLU A 499 23.82 12.39 -27.96
CA GLU A 499 24.02 13.75 -28.47
C GLU A 499 25.31 14.33 -27.90
N TYR A 500 25.87 15.35 -28.55
CA TYR A 500 27.11 15.97 -28.08
C TYR A 500 27.14 17.46 -28.38
N ILE A 501 27.99 18.15 -27.62
CA ILE A 501 28.31 19.55 -27.83
C ILE A 501 29.84 19.66 -27.86
N THR A 502 30.35 20.23 -28.95
CA THR A 502 31.76 20.58 -29.14
C THR A 502 31.91 22.09 -29.05
N TRP A 503 32.92 22.56 -28.34
CA TRP A 503 33.22 23.98 -28.30
C TRP A 503 34.70 24.30 -28.41
N ASP A 504 34.90 25.42 -29.08
CA ASP A 504 36.20 25.97 -29.40
C ASP A 504 36.82 26.61 -28.16
N THR A 505 38.00 26.12 -27.79
CA THR A 505 38.76 26.63 -26.64
C THR A 505 39.98 27.41 -27.10
N ASN A 506 40.68 28.08 -26.18
CA ASN A 506 41.88 28.80 -26.56
C ASN A 506 43.00 27.84 -27.02
N ASN A 507 43.22 27.79 -28.33
CA ASN A 507 44.25 26.98 -29.00
C ASN A 507 45.67 27.20 -28.45
N LEU A 508 45.96 28.37 -27.87
CA LEU A 508 47.30 28.79 -27.48
C LEU A 508 47.65 28.46 -26.02
N VAL A 509 46.67 28.26 -25.13
CA VAL A 509 46.90 28.17 -23.68
C VAL A 509 46.10 27.02 -23.07
N LYS A 510 46.76 26.17 -22.27
CA LYS A 510 46.05 25.16 -21.45
C LYS A 510 45.39 25.86 -20.25
N PRO A 511 44.25 25.35 -19.74
CA PRO A 511 43.65 25.94 -18.56
C PRO A 511 44.66 25.98 -17.41
N TYR A 512 44.72 27.11 -16.70
CA TYR A 512 45.65 27.37 -15.60
C TYR A 512 45.16 26.67 -14.32
N THR A 513 44.83 25.39 -14.40
CA THR A 513 44.53 24.59 -13.21
C THR A 513 45.84 24.28 -12.49
N ARG A 514 45.84 24.30 -11.15
CA ARG A 514 47.05 24.02 -10.33
C ARG A 514 47.73 22.67 -10.63
N SER A 515 47.10 21.79 -11.41
CA SER A 515 47.60 20.49 -11.85
C SER A 515 47.82 20.35 -13.37
N ASN A 516 47.58 21.38 -14.20
CA ASN A 516 47.53 21.30 -15.67
C ASN A 516 46.57 20.21 -16.21
N GLN A 517 45.63 19.73 -15.39
CA GLN A 517 44.62 18.75 -15.77
C GLN A 517 43.30 19.47 -16.02
N TYR A 518 42.75 19.29 -17.22
CA TYR A 518 41.45 19.82 -17.62
C TYR A 518 40.29 18.94 -17.13
N LEU A 519 40.59 17.72 -16.64
CA LEU A 519 39.66 16.79 -16.03
C LEU A 519 40.11 16.47 -14.61
N LYS A 520 39.17 16.41 -13.66
CA LYS A 520 39.46 16.02 -12.27
C LYS A 520 38.28 15.29 -11.67
N GLY A 521 38.55 14.26 -10.86
CA GLY A 521 37.51 13.54 -10.11
C GLY A 521 36.53 12.81 -11.04
N ALA A 522 35.29 12.65 -10.60
CA ALA A 522 34.26 11.97 -11.37
C ALA A 522 33.58 12.95 -12.34
N HIS A 523 33.81 12.77 -13.64
CA HIS A 523 33.36 13.70 -14.69
C HIS A 523 32.64 12.95 -15.82
N PRO A 524 31.83 13.65 -16.64
CA PRO A 524 31.21 13.06 -17.81
C PRO A 524 32.24 12.68 -18.87
N LYS A 525 31.81 11.88 -19.85
CA LYS A 525 32.58 11.54 -21.04
C LYS A 525 32.85 12.81 -21.83
N VAL A 526 34.13 13.11 -21.93
CA VAL A 526 34.67 14.25 -22.66
C VAL A 526 35.78 13.76 -23.58
N ASP A 527 35.80 14.27 -24.81
CA ASP A 527 36.92 14.11 -25.74
C ASP A 527 37.56 15.47 -26.01
N GLU A 528 38.88 15.52 -26.07
CA GLU A 528 39.67 16.70 -26.44
C GLU A 528 40.24 16.49 -27.86
N THR A 529 40.09 17.47 -28.74
CA THR A 529 40.70 17.42 -30.09
C THR A 529 42.17 17.84 -30.05
N ASP A 530 42.90 17.66 -31.15
CA ASP A 530 44.29 18.15 -31.28
C ASP A 530 44.37 19.69 -31.13
N ASP A 531 43.30 20.39 -31.53
CA ASP A 531 43.11 21.84 -31.37
C ASP A 531 42.59 22.20 -29.96
N ARG A 532 42.50 21.23 -29.04
CA ARG A 532 42.00 21.39 -27.66
C ARG A 532 40.52 21.76 -27.56
N ASP A 533 39.75 21.53 -28.61
CA ASP A 533 38.29 21.67 -28.54
C ASP A 533 37.74 20.58 -27.64
N ILE A 534 36.75 20.95 -26.83
CA ILE A 534 36.14 20.01 -25.89
C ILE A 534 34.81 19.52 -26.46
N THR A 535 34.65 18.20 -26.54
CA THR A 535 33.39 17.54 -26.89
C THR A 535 32.83 16.82 -25.68
N MET A 536 31.68 17.28 -25.18
CA MET A 536 30.94 16.65 -24.08
C MET A 536 29.75 15.85 -24.60
N HIS A 537 29.54 14.66 -24.03
CA HIS A 537 28.53 13.72 -24.49
C HIS A 537 27.34 13.59 -23.55
N PHE A 538 26.15 13.58 -24.15
CA PHE A 538 24.86 13.59 -23.49
C PHE A 538 23.98 12.43 -23.98
N CYS A 539 23.02 12.08 -23.14
CA CYS A 539 21.95 11.15 -23.44
C CYS A 539 20.63 11.89 -23.31
N TYR A 540 19.95 12.11 -24.44
CA TYR A 540 18.61 12.65 -24.51
C TYR A 540 17.59 11.55 -24.29
N TYR A 541 16.64 11.73 -23.37
CA TYR A 541 15.60 10.75 -23.06
C TYR A 541 14.21 11.28 -23.41
N SER A 542 13.42 10.48 -24.14
CA SER A 542 12.01 10.77 -24.44
C SER A 542 11.16 9.50 -24.55
N VAL A 543 9.86 9.62 -24.28
CA VAL A 543 8.86 8.55 -24.46
C VAL A 543 8.47 8.43 -25.92
#